data_AF-A0A7C3QA03-F1
#
_entry.id   AF-A0A7C3QA03-F1
#
_cell.length_a   1.000
_cell.length_b   1.000
_cell.length_c   1.000
_cell.angle_alpha   90.00
_cell.angle_beta   90.00
_cell.angle_gamma   90.00
#
_symmetry.space_group_name_H-M   'P 1'
#
loop_
_entity.id
_entity.type
_entity.pdbx_description
1 polymer ?
#
loop_
_entity_poly.entity_id
_entity_poly.type
_entity_poly.pdbx_seq_one_letter_code
_entity_poly.pdbx_strand_id
1 'polypeptide(L)'
;PADLAQHWQGFYILVWRPPEGYGDSIRPGYRGPMVKWLAERLALIDGEEYNKQAGEAAYDSGLVRRVRRLQFRYNLIPDGIVGKETIILLNTLTAAGGPELRRPESAGLKLMGKS
;
A
#
# COMPACT_ATOMS: atom_id res chain seq x y z
N PRO A 1 11.98 -6.92 21.09
CA PRO A 1 13.04 -7.50 21.97
C PRO A 1 14.06 -6.42 22.33
N ALA A 2 14.58 -6.43 23.57
CA ALA A 2 15.50 -5.40 24.08
C ALA A 2 16.79 -5.25 23.25
N ASP A 3 17.18 -6.31 22.53
CA ASP A 3 18.38 -6.36 21.69
C ASP A 3 18.28 -5.46 20.44
N LEU A 4 17.10 -5.40 19.81
CA LEU A 4 16.90 -4.57 18.62
C LEU A 4 17.05 -3.08 18.95
N ALA A 5 16.51 -2.64 20.09
CA ALA A 5 16.56 -1.24 20.49
C ALA A 5 17.97 -0.75 20.81
N GLN A 6 18.90 -1.65 21.16
CA GLN A 6 20.30 -1.31 21.44
C GLN A 6 21.14 -1.14 20.16
N HIS A 7 20.72 -1.77 19.06
CA HIS A 7 21.48 -1.78 17.80
C HIS A 7 20.80 -1.00 16.65
N TRP A 8 19.51 -0.72 16.78
CA TRP A 8 18.72 0.00 15.78
C TRP A 8 18.90 1.51 15.92
N GLN A 9 19.40 2.16 14.87
CA GLN A 9 19.71 3.60 14.84
C GLN A 9 18.58 4.47 14.25
N GLY A 10 17.44 3.87 13.88
CA GLY A 10 16.29 4.58 13.31
C GLY A 10 16.17 4.43 11.80
N PHE A 11 17.27 4.09 11.12
CA PHE A 11 17.31 4.03 9.66
C PHE A 11 16.69 2.75 9.12
N TYR A 12 15.86 2.92 8.10
CA TYR A 12 15.31 1.81 7.32
C TYR A 12 15.17 2.22 5.85
N ILE A 13 15.19 1.23 4.97
CA ILE A 13 14.80 1.38 3.57
C ILE A 13 13.48 0.65 3.42
N LEU A 14 12.47 1.36 2.93
CA LEU A 14 11.18 0.76 2.61
C LEU A 14 11.14 0.41 1.12
N VAL A 15 11.13 -0.88 0.82
CA VAL A 15 10.89 -1.37 -0.55
C VAL A 15 9.40 -1.61 -0.71
N TRP A 16 8.82 -1.00 -1.74
CA TRP A 16 7.39 -1.06 -2.03
C TRP A 16 7.16 -1.13 -3.53
N ARG A 17 5.96 -1.59 -3.94
CA ARG A 17 5.55 -1.65 -5.35
C ARG A 17 4.47 -0.60 -5.60
N PRO A 18 4.70 0.42 -6.45
CA PRO A 18 3.64 1.33 -6.85
C PRO A 18 2.59 0.61 -7.70
N PRO A 19 1.31 1.01 -7.61
CA PRO A 19 0.29 0.53 -8.54
C PRO A 19 0.59 1.05 -9.95
N GLU A 20 0.12 0.31 -10.95
CA GLU A 20 0.25 0.71 -12.35
C GLU A 20 -0.38 2.08 -12.59
N GLY A 21 0.31 2.96 -13.32
CA GLY A 21 -0.17 4.32 -13.62
C GLY A 21 0.06 5.34 -12.51
N TYR A 22 0.68 4.96 -11.38
CA TYR A 22 1.10 5.92 -10.37
C TYR A 22 2.31 6.75 -10.85
N GLY A 23 2.10 8.07 -10.97
CA GLY A 23 3.17 9.06 -11.15
C GLY A 23 3.62 9.63 -9.82
N ASP A 24 3.04 10.76 -9.42
CA ASP A 24 3.44 11.46 -8.18
C ASP A 24 2.37 11.44 -7.07
N SER A 25 1.11 11.68 -7.43
CA SER A 25 -0.01 11.71 -6.48
C SER A 25 -1.37 11.77 -7.19
N ILE A 26 -2.43 11.45 -6.47
CA ILE A 26 -3.82 11.68 -6.88
C ILE A 26 -4.38 12.85 -6.04
N ARG A 27 -4.92 13.88 -6.70
CA ARG A 27 -5.42 15.10 -6.06
C ARG A 27 -6.90 15.36 -6.35
N PRO A 28 -7.64 16.07 -5.48
CA PRO A 28 -9.04 16.41 -5.72
C PRO A 28 -9.27 16.95 -7.14
N GLY A 29 -10.33 16.47 -7.80
CA GLY A 29 -10.65 16.82 -9.18
C GLY A 29 -9.99 15.96 -10.26
N TYR A 30 -9.02 15.10 -9.90
CA TYR A 30 -8.45 14.14 -10.85
C TYR A 30 -9.51 13.13 -11.32
N ARG A 31 -9.29 12.58 -12.51
CA ARG A 31 -10.14 11.54 -13.12
C ARG A 31 -9.29 10.44 -13.72
N GLY A 32 -9.90 9.27 -13.94
CA GLY A 32 -9.31 8.19 -14.72
C GLY A 32 -8.87 6.97 -13.89
N PRO A 33 -8.02 6.10 -14.46
CA PRO A 33 -7.74 4.77 -13.91
C PRO A 33 -7.19 4.77 -12.48
N MET A 34 -6.33 5.73 -12.13
CA MET A 34 -5.79 5.82 -10.76
C MET A 34 -6.84 6.19 -9.72
N VAL A 35 -7.84 6.98 -10.10
CA VAL A 35 -8.96 7.30 -9.20
C VAL A 35 -9.86 6.08 -9.02
N LYS A 36 -10.06 5.30 -10.08
CA LYS A 36 -10.76 4.02 -10.01
C LYS A 36 -10.06 3.06 -9.06
N TRP A 37 -8.74 2.90 -9.23
CA TRP A 37 -7.90 2.12 -8.33
C TRP A 37 -8.01 2.58 -6.87
N LEU A 38 -7.98 3.89 -6.62
CA LEU A 38 -8.13 4.44 -5.27
C LEU A 38 -9.49 4.06 -4.65
N ALA A 39 -10.57 4.21 -5.42
CA ALA A 39 -11.91 3.89 -4.96
C ALA A 39 -12.09 2.39 -4.70
N GLU A 40 -11.52 1.53 -5.54
CA GLU A 40 -11.47 0.07 -5.33
C GLU A 40 -10.77 -0.28 -4.01
N ARG A 41 -9.61 0.32 -3.73
CA ARG A 41 -8.84 0.04 -2.51
C ARG A 41 -9.56 0.51 -1.25
N LEU A 42 -10.19 1.68 -1.30
CA LEU A 42 -10.98 2.18 -0.17
C LEU A 42 -12.22 1.33 0.08
N ALA A 43 -12.90 0.83 -0.96
CA ALA A 43 -14.03 -0.08 -0.79
C ALA A 43 -13.61 -1.39 -0.11
N LEU A 44 -12.46 -1.97 -0.50
CA LEU A 44 -11.91 -3.16 0.17
C LEU A 44 -11.64 -2.92 1.66
N ILE A 45 -11.08 -1.76 2.02
CA ILE A 45 -10.80 -1.40 3.42
C ILE A 45 -12.09 -1.18 4.22
N ASP A 46 -13.10 -0.58 3.58
CA ASP A 46 -14.40 -0.30 4.21
C ASP A 46 -15.33 -1.53 4.22
N GLY A 47 -14.93 -2.65 3.59
CA GLY A 47 -15.75 -3.86 3.48
C GLY A 47 -16.97 -3.69 2.55
N GLU A 48 -16.90 -2.73 1.63
CA GLU A 48 -17.98 -2.39 0.69
C GLU A 48 -17.76 -3.08 -0.66
N GLU A 49 -18.86 -3.43 -1.35
CA GLU A 49 -18.78 -3.85 -2.74
C GLU A 49 -18.43 -2.65 -3.64
N TYR A 50 -17.43 -2.83 -4.50
CA TYR A 50 -17.08 -1.83 -5.51
C TYR A 50 -17.63 -2.19 -6.88
N ASN A 51 -18.48 -1.32 -7.43
CA ASN A 51 -18.97 -1.47 -8.80
C ASN A 51 -17.90 -1.06 -9.82
N LYS A 52 -17.20 -2.05 -10.39
CA LYS A 52 -16.14 -1.86 -11.40
C LYS A 52 -16.66 -1.33 -12.74
N GLN A 53 -17.96 -1.37 -12.98
CA GLN A 53 -18.63 -0.92 -14.20
C GLN A 53 -19.10 0.54 -14.11
N ALA A 54 -18.95 1.19 -12.95
CA ALA A 54 -19.11 2.64 -12.87
C ALA A 54 -18.13 3.31 -13.84
N GLY A 55 -18.58 4.34 -14.54
CA GLY A 55 -17.82 5.05 -15.58
C GLY A 55 -16.55 5.75 -15.07
N GLU A 56 -16.10 6.82 -15.73
CA GLU A 56 -14.89 7.53 -15.31
C GLU A 56 -14.99 8.04 -13.87
N ALA A 57 -14.21 7.42 -12.97
CA ALA A 57 -14.17 7.79 -11.56
C ALA A 57 -13.53 9.17 -11.40
N ALA A 58 -14.18 10.04 -10.62
CA ALA A 58 -13.69 11.36 -10.25
C ALA A 58 -13.23 11.36 -8.79
N TYR A 59 -12.12 12.04 -8.50
CA TYR A 59 -11.68 12.23 -7.13
C TYR A 59 -12.47 13.37 -6.49
N ASP A 60 -13.74 13.09 -6.21
CA ASP A 60 -14.74 14.03 -5.73
C ASP A 60 -14.67 14.25 -4.20
N SER A 61 -15.54 15.11 -3.69
CA SER A 61 -15.59 15.44 -2.25
C SER A 61 -15.90 14.23 -1.37
N GLY A 62 -16.64 13.25 -1.88
CA GLY A 62 -16.95 12.00 -1.17
C GLY A 62 -15.71 11.14 -0.98
N LEU A 63 -14.97 10.93 -2.07
CA LEU A 63 -13.74 10.14 -2.05
C LEU A 63 -12.63 10.87 -1.28
N VAL A 64 -12.52 12.20 -1.38
CA VAL A 64 -11.57 13.00 -0.57
C VAL A 64 -11.84 12.83 0.92
N ARG A 65 -13.11 12.85 1.34
CA ARG A 65 -13.48 12.60 2.74
C ARG A 65 -13.07 11.20 3.21
N ARG A 66 -13.17 10.17 2.36
CA ARG A 66 -12.72 8.80 2.68
C ARG A 66 -11.21 8.76 2.88
N VAL A 67 -10.45 9.37 1.98
CA VAL A 67 -8.98 9.44 2.08
C VAL A 67 -8.54 10.15 3.35
N ARG A 68 -9.14 11.31 3.69
CA ARG A 68 -8.80 12.04 4.92
C ARG A 68 -9.06 11.21 6.19
N ARG A 69 -10.16 10.44 6.22
CA ARG A 69 -10.45 9.54 7.35
C ARG A 69 -9.41 8.43 7.46
N LEU A 70 -9.00 7.85 6.32
CA LEU A 70 -7.94 6.83 6.31
C LEU A 70 -6.61 7.40 6.80
N GLN A 71 -6.19 8.54 6.25
CA GLN A 71 -4.97 9.22 6.63
C GLN A 71 -4.95 9.52 8.14
N PHE A 72 -6.04 10.09 8.67
CA PHE A 72 -6.18 10.36 10.10
C PHE A 72 -6.09 9.08 10.95
N ARG A 73 -6.79 8.00 10.56
CA ARG A 73 -6.80 6.72 11.29
C ARG A 73 -5.41 6.11 11.42
N TYR A 74 -4.56 6.31 10.42
CA TYR A 74 -3.19 5.75 10.38
C TYR A 74 -2.10 6.81 10.61
N ASN A 75 -2.46 7.92 11.26
CA ASN A 75 -1.53 8.95 11.72
C ASN A 75 -0.70 9.59 10.58
N LEU A 76 -1.27 9.67 9.39
CA LEU A 76 -0.78 10.50 8.28
C LEU A 76 -1.45 11.88 8.33
N ILE A 77 -0.88 12.85 7.60
CA ILE A 77 -1.51 14.17 7.43
C ILE A 77 -2.83 13.98 6.66
N PRO A 78 -4.00 14.39 7.21
CA PRO A 78 -5.30 14.20 6.56
C PRO A 78 -5.60 15.29 5.53
N ASP A 79 -4.70 15.49 4.57
CA ASP A 79 -4.81 16.52 3.54
C ASP A 79 -5.76 16.13 2.39
N GLY A 80 -6.01 14.83 2.20
CA GLY A 80 -6.74 14.28 1.06
C GLY A 80 -5.89 14.15 -0.21
N ILE A 81 -4.57 14.27 -0.12
CA ILE A 81 -3.65 14.02 -1.23
C ILE A 81 -3.14 12.58 -1.13
N VAL A 82 -3.39 11.78 -2.17
CA VAL A 82 -2.90 10.40 -2.22
C VAL A 82 -1.48 10.39 -2.79
N GLY A 83 -0.51 10.70 -1.94
CA GLY A 83 0.92 10.57 -2.24
C GLY A 83 1.49 9.21 -1.83
N LYS A 84 2.83 9.07 -1.94
CA LYS A 84 3.55 7.80 -1.72
C LYS A 84 3.19 7.08 -0.41
N GLU A 85 3.11 7.80 0.71
CA GLU A 85 2.82 7.21 2.03
C GLU A 85 1.39 6.66 2.08
N THR A 86 0.44 7.38 1.48
CA THR A 86 -0.94 6.90 1.38
C THR A 86 -1.07 5.70 0.44
N ILE A 87 -0.31 5.65 -0.66
CA ILE A 87 -0.25 4.49 -1.56
C ILE A 87 0.31 3.26 -0.85
N ILE A 88 1.42 3.42 -0.14
CA ILE A 88 2.04 2.34 0.65
C ILE A 88 1.01 1.80 1.65
N LEU A 89 0.34 2.68 2.40
CA LEU A 89 -0.69 2.30 3.35
C LEU A 89 -1.84 1.53 2.69
N LEU A 90 -2.38 2.03 1.57
CA LEU A 90 -3.46 1.35 0.82
C LEU A 90 -3.04 -0.06 0.37
N ASN A 91 -1.79 -0.22 -0.10
CA ASN A 91 -1.26 -1.51 -0.52
C ASN A 91 -1.10 -2.47 0.67
N THR A 92 -0.60 -1.98 1.81
CA THR A 92 -0.46 -2.76 3.05
C THR A 92 -1.81 -3.26 3.55
N LEU A 93 -2.83 -2.39 3.56
CA LEU A 93 -4.16 -2.74 4.10
C LEU A 93 -4.99 -3.63 3.19
N THR A 94 -4.75 -3.60 1.88
CA THR A 94 -5.52 -4.39 0.90
C THR A 94 -4.77 -5.60 0.37
N ALA A 95 -3.62 -5.94 0.98
CA ALA A 95 -2.75 -7.04 0.56
C ALA A 95 -2.48 -7.04 -0.96
N ALA A 96 -2.26 -5.86 -1.55
CA ALA A 96 -2.16 -5.67 -3.00
C ALA A 96 -0.93 -6.31 -3.67
N GLY A 97 -0.21 -7.18 -2.95
CA GLY A 97 1.11 -7.68 -3.31
C GLY A 97 2.21 -6.71 -2.89
N GLY A 98 3.35 -7.27 -2.49
CA GLY A 98 4.54 -6.54 -2.09
C GLY A 98 5.73 -7.50 -2.02
N PRO A 99 6.97 -6.99 -1.91
CA PRO A 99 8.12 -7.85 -1.69
C PRO A 99 7.93 -8.65 -0.39
N GLU A 100 8.02 -9.97 -0.49
CA GLU A 100 7.96 -10.86 0.67
C GLU A 100 9.39 -11.18 1.12
N LEU A 101 9.64 -11.01 2.42
CA LEU A 101 10.83 -11.57 3.03
C LEU A 101 10.65 -13.07 3.16
N ARG A 102 11.21 -13.82 2.21
CA ARG A 102 11.30 -15.27 2.30
C ARG A 102 12.53 -15.64 3.09
N ARG A 103 12.39 -16.53 4.07
CA ARG A 103 13.55 -17.19 4.66
C ARG A 103 14.26 -17.93 3.52
N PRO A 104 15.57 -17.74 3.30
CA PRO A 104 16.28 -18.55 2.33
C PRO A 104 16.10 -20.02 2.73
N GLU A 105 15.61 -20.83 1.80
CA GLU A 105 15.59 -22.27 2.00
C GLU A 105 17.04 -22.69 2.24
N SER A 106 17.31 -23.28 3.40
CA SER A 106 18.61 -23.88 3.66
C SER A 106 18.78 -24.97 2.60
N ALA A 107 19.56 -24.68 1.56
CA ALA A 107 19.96 -25.66 0.57
C ALA A 107 20.52 -26.85 1.34
N GLY A 108 19.76 -27.94 1.41
CA GLY A 108 20.20 -29.16 2.04
C GLY A 108 21.47 -29.60 1.33
N LEU A 109 22.61 -29.42 1.99
CA LEU A 109 23.85 -30.05 1.58
C LEU A 109 23.60 -31.57 1.70
N LYS A 110 23.15 -32.20 0.61
CA LYS A 110 23.30 -33.65 0.44
C LYS A 110 24.80 -33.87 0.35
N LEU A 111 25.42 -34.10 1.50
CA LEU A 111 26.74 -34.70 1.58
C LEU A 111 26.64 -36.05 0.86
N MET A 112 27.25 -36.12 -0.33
CA MET A 112 27.54 -37.37 -1.01
C MET A 112 28.49 -38.17 -0.12
N GLY A 113 27.92 -38.99 0.76
CA GLY A 113 28.62 -40.09 1.40
C GLY A 113 28.80 -41.20 0.38
N LYS A 114 29.99 -41.25 -0.23
CA LYS A 114 30.53 -42.48 -0.84
C LYS A 114 30.92 -43.43 0.30
N SER A 115 30.41 -44.66 0.27
CA SER A 115 31.13 -45.94 0.46
C SER A 115 30.14 -47.09 0.54
#